data_AF-A0A934AZZ2-F1
#
_entry.id   AF-A0A934AZZ2-F1
#
_cell.length_a   1.000
_cell.length_b   1.000
_cell.length_c   1.000
_cell.angle_alpha   90.00
_cell.angle_beta   90.00
_cell.angle_gamma   90.00
#
_symmetry.space_group_name_H-M   'P 1'
#
loop_
_entity.id
_entity.type
_entity.pdbx_description
1 polymer ?
#
loop_
_entity_poly.entity_id
_entity_poly.type
_entity_poly.pdbx_seq_one_letter_code
_entity_poly.pdbx_strand_id
1 'polypeptide(L)'
;MKKDNLFWPAVLTVMLSLSLGGCGSKGGEGGTGSGSEIESENDSTVNSQAPQYSMTAEQATLIADNGNPDYVNISLNSTSGRREETWTYSGLKKMYVFWDGVRVKEVNITVNQNAYSNPPSVSPALFTKDTQKSDIIRLFGSNYIVDNQSMGSLSFETWYYSGQGIAVSFSGDKLVAVQTIDKS
;
A
#
# COMPACT_ATOMS: atom_id res chain seq x y z
N MET A 1 -20.40 36.17 16.33
CA MET A 1 -19.07 35.75 15.83
C MET A 1 -19.25 34.42 15.12
N LYS A 2 -18.92 34.37 13.83
CA LYS A 2 -19.19 33.24 12.93
C LYS A 2 -18.23 32.10 13.25
N LYS A 3 -18.78 30.89 13.40
CA LYS A 3 -18.03 29.63 13.43
C LYS A 3 -17.73 29.28 11.97
N ASP A 4 -16.49 29.43 11.55
CA ASP A 4 -16.09 29.00 10.22
C ASP A 4 -15.86 27.49 10.25
N ASN A 5 -16.71 26.82 9.47
CA ASN A 5 -16.72 25.39 9.23
C ASN A 5 -15.38 24.94 8.65
N LEU A 6 -14.66 24.08 9.39
CA LEU A 6 -13.57 23.27 8.87
C LEU A 6 -14.13 22.25 7.87
N PHE A 7 -14.25 22.68 6.62
CA PHE A 7 -14.49 21.83 5.47
C PHE A 7 -13.20 21.04 5.21
N TRP A 8 -13.12 19.84 5.79
CA TRP A 8 -12.17 18.82 5.36
C TRP A 8 -12.49 18.45 3.92
N PRO A 9 -11.58 18.56 2.94
CA PRO A 9 -11.75 17.78 1.73
C PRO A 9 -11.56 16.31 2.13
N ALA A 10 -12.70 15.63 2.25
CA ALA A 10 -12.79 14.19 2.21
C ALA A 10 -12.06 13.69 0.96
N VAL A 11 -10.78 13.36 1.09
CA VAL A 11 -10.20 12.29 0.29
C VAL A 11 -10.81 11.04 0.87
N LEU A 12 -11.77 10.51 0.12
CA LEU A 12 -12.63 9.37 0.37
C LEU A 12 -11.88 8.22 1.09
N THR A 13 -11.82 8.31 2.41
CA THR A 13 -11.41 7.22 3.30
C THR A 13 -12.69 6.49 3.64
N VAL A 14 -12.94 5.39 2.94
CA VAL A 14 -14.04 4.49 3.29
C VAL A 14 -13.68 3.84 4.62
N MET A 15 -14.22 4.38 5.72
CA MET A 15 -14.26 3.72 7.01
C MET A 15 -15.31 2.60 6.94
N LEU A 16 -14.90 1.34 7.02
CA LEU A 16 -15.81 0.23 7.29
C LEU A 16 -15.63 -0.24 8.74
N SER A 17 -16.73 -0.16 9.46
CA SER A 17 -16.90 -0.59 10.84
C SER A 17 -17.09 -2.11 10.88
N LEU A 18 -16.30 -2.78 11.70
CA LEU A 18 -16.31 -4.23 11.89
C LEU A 18 -17.53 -4.67 12.71
N SER A 19 -18.43 -5.44 12.08
CA SER A 19 -19.32 -6.36 12.79
C SER A 19 -18.75 -7.78 12.66
N LEU A 20 -18.29 -8.33 13.79
CA LEU A 20 -17.76 -9.68 13.93
C LEU A 20 -18.85 -10.75 13.74
N GLY A 21 -18.55 -11.76 12.92
CA GLY A 21 -19.26 -13.02 12.79
C GLY A 21 -19.16 -13.52 11.35
N GLY A 22 -18.64 -14.69 11.01
CA GLY A 22 -18.23 -15.86 11.78
C GLY A 22 -18.35 -17.06 10.85
N CYS A 23 -17.33 -17.93 10.86
CA CYS A 23 -17.38 -19.37 10.57
C CYS A 23 -17.70 -19.85 9.13
N GLY A 24 -16.84 -20.74 8.59
CA GLY A 24 -17.26 -21.75 7.62
C GLY A 24 -16.20 -22.19 6.60
N SER A 25 -15.37 -23.15 6.98
CA SER A 25 -14.43 -23.88 6.10
C SER A 25 -15.05 -25.19 5.59
N LYS A 26 -14.72 -25.65 4.36
CA LYS A 26 -14.22 -27.02 4.03
C LYS A 26 -14.28 -27.42 2.54
N GLY A 27 -13.31 -28.26 2.15
CA GLY A 27 -13.36 -29.28 1.07
C GLY A 27 -12.55 -28.93 -0.18
N GLY A 28 -11.72 -29.78 -0.78
CA GLY A 28 -11.54 -31.23 -0.67
C GLY A 28 -10.36 -31.73 -1.51
N GLU A 29 -10.19 -33.05 -1.53
CA GLU A 29 -9.01 -33.86 -1.87
C GLU A 29 -8.75 -34.11 -3.38
N GLY A 30 -7.51 -34.51 -3.70
CA GLY A 30 -7.23 -35.70 -4.52
C GLY A 30 -6.54 -35.51 -5.88
N GLY A 31 -5.48 -36.29 -6.13
CA GLY A 31 -5.06 -36.66 -7.50
C GLY A 31 -3.55 -36.82 -7.75
N THR A 32 -3.03 -38.04 -7.59
CA THR A 32 -1.70 -38.49 -8.01
C THR A 32 -1.59 -38.67 -9.53
N GLY A 33 -0.46 -38.31 -10.14
CA GLY A 33 -0.12 -38.61 -11.54
C GLY A 33 1.38 -38.55 -11.78
N SER A 34 1.93 -39.62 -12.37
CA SER A 34 3.35 -39.96 -12.44
C SER A 34 3.99 -39.57 -13.78
N GLY A 35 5.25 -39.11 -13.70
CA GLY A 35 6.31 -39.39 -14.68
C GLY A 35 6.47 -38.45 -15.88
N SER A 36 7.60 -37.74 -15.93
CA SER A 36 8.54 -37.69 -17.07
C SER A 36 9.74 -36.82 -16.71
N GLU A 37 10.93 -37.42 -16.74
CA GLU A 37 12.22 -36.73 -16.67
C GLU A 37 12.42 -35.88 -17.94
N ILE A 38 12.63 -34.57 -17.76
CA ILE A 38 13.18 -33.69 -18.81
C ILE A 38 14.18 -32.74 -18.14
N GLU A 39 15.44 -32.99 -18.47
CA GLU A 39 16.57 -32.07 -18.69
C GLU A 39 16.65 -30.78 -17.85
N SER A 40 17.68 -30.76 -17.00
CA SER A 40 18.19 -29.59 -16.29
C SER A 40 18.78 -28.57 -17.26
N GLU A 41 17.97 -27.61 -17.70
CA GLU A 41 18.48 -26.34 -18.20
C GLU A 41 18.54 -25.33 -17.05
N ASN A 42 19.76 -25.08 -16.61
CA ASN A 42 20.12 -23.98 -15.74
C ASN A 42 20.03 -22.67 -16.54
N ASP A 43 18.91 -21.95 -16.45
CA ASP A 43 18.92 -20.51 -16.69
C ASP A 43 18.63 -19.76 -15.38
N SER A 44 19.74 -19.40 -14.77
CA SER A 44 19.82 -18.58 -13.58
C SER A 44 19.47 -17.14 -13.95
N THR A 45 18.25 -16.70 -13.61
CA THR A 45 17.97 -15.41 -12.93
C THR A 45 16.45 -15.20 -12.83
N VAL A 46 15.79 -15.95 -11.95
CA VAL A 46 14.53 -15.44 -11.38
C VAL A 46 14.91 -14.19 -10.62
N ASN A 47 14.64 -13.01 -11.18
CA ASN A 47 14.82 -11.73 -10.51
C ASN A 47 14.03 -11.79 -9.20
N SER A 48 14.74 -12.06 -8.10
CA SER A 48 14.16 -12.49 -6.83
C SER A 48 13.62 -11.33 -5.99
N GLN A 49 13.62 -10.13 -6.55
CA GLN A 49 13.16 -8.92 -5.89
C GLN A 49 11.76 -8.56 -6.38
N ALA A 50 10.92 -8.12 -5.44
CA ALA A 50 9.63 -7.56 -5.78
C ALA A 50 9.82 -6.40 -6.79
N PRO A 51 8.92 -6.24 -7.77
CA PRO A 51 9.01 -5.16 -8.74
C PRO A 51 9.12 -3.81 -8.02
N GLN A 52 10.01 -2.96 -8.52
CA GLN A 52 10.30 -1.65 -7.95
C GLN A 52 9.74 -0.56 -8.85
N TYR A 53 9.09 0.42 -8.24
CA TYR A 53 8.71 1.64 -8.92
C TYR A 53 9.94 2.53 -9.15
N SER A 54 10.22 2.86 -10.41
CA SER A 54 11.25 3.83 -10.77
C SER A 54 10.83 5.23 -10.35
N MET A 55 11.18 5.62 -9.13
CA MET A 55 10.94 6.97 -8.61
C MET A 55 11.56 8.03 -9.53
N THR A 56 10.88 9.17 -9.66
CA THR A 56 11.44 10.33 -10.37
C THR A 56 12.59 10.95 -9.57
N ALA A 57 13.43 11.75 -10.23
CA ALA A 57 14.53 12.46 -9.55
C ALA A 57 14.02 13.37 -8.41
N GLU A 58 12.81 13.91 -8.56
CA GLU A 58 12.17 14.73 -7.53
C GLU A 58 11.79 13.90 -6.30
N GLN A 59 11.13 12.75 -6.50
CA GLN A 59 10.79 11.82 -5.43
C GLN A 59 12.03 11.25 -4.74
N ALA A 60 13.04 10.88 -5.52
CA ALA A 60 14.31 10.36 -5.01
C ALA A 60 15.05 11.41 -4.17
N THR A 61 15.08 12.67 -4.61
CA THR A 61 15.69 13.78 -3.84
C THR A 61 14.97 14.00 -2.52
N LEU A 62 13.63 14.00 -2.51
CA LEU A 62 12.86 14.16 -1.26
C LEU A 62 13.21 13.08 -0.23
N ILE A 63 13.32 11.82 -0.67
CA ILE A 63 13.71 10.71 0.20
C ILE A 63 15.16 10.81 0.64
N ALA A 64 16.08 11.19 -0.26
CA ALA A 64 17.49 11.35 0.08
C ALA A 64 17.71 12.45 1.15
N ASP A 65 16.96 13.55 1.04
CA ASP A 65 17.12 14.71 1.93
C ASP A 65 16.38 14.53 3.27
N ASN A 66 15.27 13.79 3.30
CA ASN A 66 14.34 13.78 4.44
C ASN A 66 14.00 12.37 4.98
N GLY A 67 14.48 11.31 4.33
CA GLY A 67 14.06 9.94 4.61
C GLY A 67 12.69 9.60 4.01
N ASN A 68 12.12 8.46 4.38
CA ASN A 68 10.76 8.09 3.96
C ASN A 68 9.72 9.07 4.56
N PRO A 69 8.60 9.32 3.86
CA PRO A 69 7.55 10.20 4.38
C PRO A 69 6.92 9.62 5.64
N ASP A 70 6.51 10.49 6.57
CA ASP A 70 5.83 10.09 7.81
C ASP A 70 4.46 9.44 7.54
N TYR A 71 3.82 9.87 6.45
CA TYR A 71 2.60 9.26 5.93
C TYR A 71 2.72 9.10 4.42
N VAL A 72 2.38 7.90 3.95
CA VAL A 72 2.23 7.59 2.54
C VAL A 72 0.82 7.07 2.28
N ASN A 73 0.23 7.52 1.18
CA ASN A 73 -0.92 6.88 0.55
C ASN A 73 -0.59 6.71 -0.93
N ILE A 74 -0.74 5.49 -1.45
CA ILE A 74 -0.54 5.14 -2.85
C ILE A 74 -1.84 4.52 -3.33
N SER A 75 -2.45 5.08 -4.37
CA SER A 75 -3.60 4.52 -5.07
C SER A 75 -3.19 4.08 -6.48
N LEU A 76 -3.44 2.80 -6.78
CA LEU A 76 -3.06 2.14 -8.03
C LEU A 76 -4.27 1.72 -8.88
N ASN A 77 -5.47 1.79 -8.30
CA ASN A 77 -6.73 1.52 -9.01
C ASN A 77 -7.38 2.80 -9.59
N SER A 78 -6.57 3.83 -9.88
CA SER A 78 -7.10 5.05 -10.48
C SER A 78 -7.49 4.78 -11.95
N THR A 79 -8.59 5.38 -12.39
CA THR A 79 -9.00 5.36 -13.80
C THR A 79 -7.80 5.77 -14.67
N SER A 80 -7.49 4.99 -15.72
CA SER A 80 -6.30 5.10 -16.61
C SER A 80 -5.02 4.37 -16.19
N GLY A 81 -5.00 3.62 -15.09
CA GLY A 81 -3.79 2.87 -14.66
C GLY A 81 -2.68 3.78 -14.12
N ARG A 82 -3.06 4.99 -13.71
CA ARG A 82 -2.19 5.98 -13.08
C ARG A 82 -1.86 5.56 -11.64
N ARG A 83 -0.68 5.97 -11.19
CA ARG A 83 -0.25 5.91 -9.79
C ARG A 83 -0.46 7.29 -9.15
N GLU A 84 -1.31 7.35 -8.12
CA GLU A 84 -1.51 8.57 -7.35
C GLU A 84 -0.90 8.40 -5.96
N GLU A 85 -0.09 9.37 -5.53
CA GLU A 85 0.58 9.31 -4.24
C GLU A 85 0.37 10.58 -3.43
N THR A 86 0.15 10.44 -2.14
CA THR A 86 0.19 11.53 -1.17
C THR A 86 1.24 11.23 -0.13
N TRP A 87 2.23 12.12 0.00
CA TRP A 87 3.35 12.00 0.93
C TRP A 87 3.32 13.16 1.91
N THR A 88 3.36 12.87 3.20
CA THR A 88 3.46 13.91 4.24
C THR A 88 4.79 13.83 4.96
N TYR A 89 5.43 15.00 5.09
CA TYR A 89 6.60 15.20 5.94
C TYR A 89 6.21 16.17 7.05
N SER A 90 5.92 15.63 8.23
CA SER A 90 5.46 16.37 9.41
C SER A 90 6.52 17.35 9.91
N GLY A 91 7.80 16.95 9.89
CA GLY A 91 8.94 17.81 10.24
C GLY A 91 9.05 19.04 9.33
N LEU A 92 8.72 18.88 8.05
CA LEU A 92 8.69 19.98 7.07
C LEU A 92 7.38 20.77 7.09
N LYS A 93 6.33 20.23 7.72
CA LYS A 93 4.95 20.75 7.61
C LYS A 93 4.48 20.85 6.16
N LYS A 94 4.82 19.82 5.36
CA LYS A 94 4.50 19.74 3.93
C LYS A 94 3.75 18.46 3.60
N MET A 95 2.79 18.60 2.68
CA MET A 95 2.17 17.49 1.98
C MET A 95 2.42 17.65 0.48
N TYR A 96 2.85 16.58 -0.16
CA TYR A 96 3.10 16.49 -1.59
C TYR A 96 2.12 15.51 -2.21
N VAL A 97 1.59 15.84 -3.39
CA VAL A 97 0.77 14.94 -4.20
C VAL A 97 1.47 14.70 -5.53
N PHE A 98 1.65 13.44 -5.88
CA PHE A 98 2.26 13.01 -7.12
C PHE A 98 1.27 12.22 -7.98
N TRP A 99 1.32 12.45 -9.29
CA TRP A 99 0.70 11.59 -10.29
C TRP A 99 1.78 11.05 -11.20
N ASP A 100 1.90 9.73 -11.26
CA ASP A 100 2.93 9.03 -12.05
C ASP A 100 4.34 9.58 -11.78
N GLY A 101 4.60 9.98 -10.52
CA GLY A 101 5.87 10.50 -10.05
C GLY A 101 6.10 11.99 -10.30
N VAL A 102 5.19 12.68 -10.97
CA VAL A 102 5.22 14.14 -11.17
C VAL A 102 4.48 14.83 -10.02
N ARG A 103 5.13 15.77 -9.32
CA ARG A 103 4.47 16.57 -8.29
C ARG A 103 3.41 17.47 -8.91
N VAL A 104 2.15 17.21 -8.58
CA VAL A 104 1.00 18.02 -9.03
C VAL A 104 0.52 18.99 -7.97
N LYS A 105 0.89 18.78 -6.70
CA LYS A 105 0.52 19.65 -5.59
C LYS A 105 1.58 19.65 -4.50
N GLU A 106 1.80 20.82 -3.90
CA GLU A 106 2.49 20.99 -2.64
C GLU A 106 1.64 21.87 -1.73
N VAL A 107 1.46 21.47 -0.48
CA VAL A 107 0.62 22.17 0.48
C VAL A 107 1.37 22.34 1.80
N ASN A 108 1.37 23.56 2.33
CA ASN A 108 1.73 23.81 3.72
C ASN A 108 0.61 23.28 4.60
N ILE A 109 0.93 22.36 5.50
CA ILE A 109 -0.06 21.75 6.40
C ILE A 109 0.22 22.14 7.84
N THR A 110 -0.83 22.22 8.64
CA THR A 110 -0.69 22.24 10.10
C THR A 110 -0.91 20.83 10.59
N VAL A 111 0.18 20.11 10.80
CA VAL A 111 0.16 18.76 11.35
C VAL A 111 0.82 18.81 12.73
N ASN A 112 0.19 18.15 13.70
CA ASN A 112 0.85 17.85 14.97
C ASN A 112 2.06 16.95 14.64
N GLN A 113 3.26 17.29 15.12
CA GLN A 113 4.45 16.48 14.85
C GLN A 113 4.30 15.01 15.30
N ASN A 114 3.38 14.74 16.23
CA ASN A 114 3.04 13.40 16.69
C ASN A 114 1.84 12.77 15.96
N ALA A 115 1.35 13.35 14.87
CA ALA A 115 0.18 12.84 14.15
C ALA A 115 0.43 11.49 13.47
N TYR A 116 1.70 11.17 13.17
CA TYR A 116 2.12 9.90 12.58
C TYR A 116 3.12 9.24 13.51
N SER A 117 2.60 8.62 14.57
CA SER A 117 3.44 8.02 15.62
C SER A 117 4.17 6.76 15.16
N ASN A 118 3.81 6.24 14.00
CA ASN A 118 4.38 5.03 13.41
C ASN A 118 4.59 5.21 11.90
N PRO A 119 5.60 6.00 11.48
CA PRO A 119 5.88 6.21 10.06
C PRO A 119 6.21 4.87 9.38
N PRO A 120 5.92 4.73 8.07
CA PRO A 120 6.22 3.52 7.34
C PRO A 120 7.73 3.26 7.32
N SER A 121 8.16 2.07 7.72
CA SER A 121 9.58 1.67 7.73
C SER A 121 10.10 1.30 6.33
N VAL A 122 9.26 1.42 5.31
CA VAL A 122 9.50 0.91 3.96
C VAL A 122 9.36 2.01 2.92
N SER A 123 10.13 1.91 1.84
CA SER A 123 10.08 2.89 0.76
C SER A 123 8.78 2.75 -0.05
N PRO A 124 8.15 3.86 -0.46
CA PRO A 124 7.04 3.86 -1.41
C PRO A 124 7.37 3.17 -2.75
N ALA A 125 8.66 3.06 -3.09
CA ALA A 125 9.14 2.42 -4.31
C ALA A 125 8.85 0.91 -4.37
N LEU A 126 8.65 0.24 -3.22
CA LEU A 126 8.38 -1.20 -3.17
C LEU A 126 7.01 -1.59 -3.76
N PHE A 127 6.12 -0.62 -3.92
CA PHE A 127 4.73 -0.86 -4.32
C PHE A 127 4.53 -0.45 -5.76
N THR A 128 4.02 -1.36 -6.58
CA THR A 128 3.70 -1.14 -7.99
C THR A 128 2.37 -1.83 -8.30
N LYS A 129 1.74 -1.49 -9.43
CA LYS A 129 0.54 -2.21 -9.88
C LYS A 129 0.80 -3.70 -10.16
N ASP A 130 2.07 -4.05 -10.38
CA ASP A 130 2.53 -5.41 -10.69
C ASP A 130 2.98 -6.17 -9.42
N THR A 131 2.97 -5.49 -8.27
CA THR A 131 3.28 -6.10 -6.98
C THR A 131 2.15 -7.04 -6.59
N GLN A 132 2.50 -8.30 -6.37
CA GLN A 132 1.56 -9.37 -6.03
C GLN A 132 1.52 -9.64 -4.53
N LYS A 133 0.50 -10.38 -4.09
CA LYS A 133 0.40 -10.88 -2.71
C LYS A 133 1.66 -11.64 -2.25
N SER A 134 2.23 -12.48 -3.13
CA SER A 134 3.46 -13.23 -2.86
C SER A 134 4.68 -12.33 -2.65
N ASP A 135 4.76 -11.21 -3.36
CA ASP A 135 5.82 -10.21 -3.16
C ASP A 135 5.73 -9.59 -1.77
N ILE A 136 4.53 -9.23 -1.34
CA ILE A 136 4.28 -8.63 -0.03
C ILE A 136 4.61 -9.61 1.10
N ILE A 137 4.24 -10.90 0.96
CA ILE A 137 4.62 -11.95 1.92
C ILE A 137 6.15 -12.12 1.95
N ARG A 138 6.82 -12.10 0.81
CA ARG A 138 8.28 -12.22 0.73
C ARG A 138 8.99 -11.03 1.39
N LEU A 139 8.46 -9.82 1.22
CA LEU A 139 9.03 -8.59 1.76
C LEU A 139 8.81 -8.45 3.28
N PHE A 140 7.61 -8.76 3.77
CA PHE A 140 7.21 -8.42 5.14
C PHE A 140 6.88 -9.64 6.02
N GLY A 141 6.95 -10.84 5.45
CA GLY A 141 6.57 -12.09 6.10
C GLY A 141 5.06 -12.32 6.13
N SER A 142 4.67 -13.41 6.79
CA SER A 142 3.27 -13.83 6.89
C SER A 142 2.56 -13.32 8.15
N ASN A 143 3.17 -12.41 8.91
CA ASN A 143 2.57 -11.85 10.12
C ASN A 143 1.79 -10.57 9.79
N TYR A 144 0.54 -10.74 9.38
CA TYR A 144 -0.39 -9.66 9.06
C TYR A 144 -1.81 -9.99 9.53
N ILE A 145 -2.62 -8.96 9.74
CA ILE A 145 -4.06 -9.09 9.97
C ILE A 145 -4.76 -8.86 8.63
N VAL A 146 -5.83 -9.61 8.35
CA VAL A 146 -6.63 -9.45 7.13
C VAL A 146 -7.98 -8.84 7.49
N ASP A 147 -8.40 -7.82 6.76
CA ASP A 147 -9.77 -7.32 6.72
C ASP A 147 -10.32 -7.44 5.29
N ASN A 148 -11.55 -7.95 5.18
CA ASN A 148 -12.23 -8.11 3.89
C ASN A 148 -13.40 -7.14 3.82
N GLN A 149 -13.35 -6.23 2.85
CA GLN A 149 -14.35 -5.19 2.66
C GLN A 149 -15.04 -5.39 1.32
N SER A 150 -16.34 -5.11 1.26
CA SER A 150 -17.12 -5.16 0.03
C SER A 150 -17.90 -3.86 -0.15
N MET A 151 -17.83 -3.29 -1.34
CA MET A 151 -18.52 -2.07 -1.74
C MET A 151 -19.24 -2.30 -3.07
N GLY A 152 -20.53 -2.61 -3.01
CA GLY A 152 -21.28 -3.00 -4.21
C GLY A 152 -20.72 -4.30 -4.80
N SER A 153 -20.31 -4.25 -6.07
CA SER A 153 -19.67 -5.38 -6.76
C SER A 153 -18.16 -5.47 -6.57
N LEU A 154 -17.55 -4.51 -5.87
CA LEU A 154 -16.10 -4.50 -5.61
C LEU A 154 -15.81 -5.19 -4.28
N SER A 155 -14.86 -6.10 -4.29
CA SER A 155 -14.30 -6.74 -3.10
C SER A 155 -12.84 -6.34 -2.91
N PHE A 156 -12.49 -6.01 -1.67
CA PHE A 156 -11.16 -5.62 -1.25
C PHE A 156 -10.68 -6.50 -0.10
N GLU A 157 -9.43 -6.92 -0.17
CA GLU A 157 -8.73 -7.64 0.89
C GLU A 157 -7.57 -6.77 1.35
N THR A 158 -7.61 -6.30 2.59
CA THR A 158 -6.58 -5.41 3.16
C THR A 158 -5.74 -6.15 4.18
N TRP A 159 -4.43 -6.15 4.00
CA TRP A 159 -3.45 -6.74 4.89
C TRP A 159 -2.77 -5.66 5.71
N TYR A 160 -2.84 -5.78 7.03
CA TYR A 160 -2.25 -4.85 7.98
C TYR A 160 -0.92 -5.39 8.49
N TYR A 161 0.16 -4.67 8.19
CA TYR A 161 1.51 -4.94 8.65
C TYR A 161 1.92 -3.90 9.70
N SER A 162 1.43 -4.05 10.93
CA SER A 162 1.69 -3.10 12.02
C SER A 162 3.19 -2.89 12.31
N GLY A 163 4.01 -3.93 12.09
CA GLY A 163 5.47 -3.84 12.21
C GLY A 163 6.11 -2.95 11.14
N GLN A 164 5.49 -2.82 9.97
CA GLN A 164 5.95 -1.97 8.87
C GLN A 164 5.22 -0.61 8.82
N GLY A 165 4.18 -0.42 9.64
CA GLY A 165 3.37 0.79 9.65
C GLY A 165 2.54 1.01 8.38
N ILE A 166 2.17 -0.07 7.68
CA ILE A 166 1.37 0.01 6.45
C ILE A 166 0.19 -0.96 6.45
N ALA A 167 -0.86 -0.57 5.74
CA ALA A 167 -1.89 -1.44 5.21
C ALA A 167 -1.75 -1.53 3.68
N VAL A 168 -1.97 -2.73 3.15
CA VAL A 168 -1.83 -3.06 1.73
C VAL A 168 -3.15 -3.67 1.27
N SER A 169 -3.85 -3.03 0.33
CA SER A 169 -5.17 -3.45 -0.13
C SER A 169 -5.11 -4.03 -1.54
N PHE A 170 -5.80 -5.15 -1.73
CA PHE A 170 -5.91 -5.87 -2.99
C PHE A 170 -7.35 -5.93 -3.47
N SER A 171 -7.55 -5.98 -4.78
CA SER A 171 -8.82 -6.38 -5.40
C SER A 171 -8.54 -7.57 -6.32
N GLY A 172 -8.99 -8.76 -5.90
CA GLY A 172 -8.45 -10.02 -6.42
C GLY A 172 -6.96 -10.13 -6.11
N ASP A 173 -6.15 -10.38 -7.14
CA ASP A 173 -4.68 -10.48 -7.03
C ASP A 173 -3.94 -9.16 -7.29
N LYS A 174 -4.67 -8.08 -7.60
CA LYS A 174 -4.08 -6.80 -7.96
C LYS A 174 -3.95 -5.90 -6.74
N LEU A 175 -2.76 -5.36 -6.51
CA LEU A 175 -2.55 -4.31 -5.53
C LEU A 175 -3.29 -3.04 -5.98
N VAL A 176 -4.17 -2.51 -5.13
CA VAL A 176 -4.99 -1.34 -5.45
C VAL A 176 -4.66 -0.12 -4.58
N ALA A 177 -4.19 -0.34 -3.34
CA ALA A 177 -3.80 0.75 -2.47
C ALA A 177 -2.76 0.33 -1.42
N VAL A 178 -1.98 1.31 -0.95
CA VAL A 178 -1.09 1.19 0.20
C VAL A 178 -1.23 2.45 1.04
N GLN A 179 -1.36 2.31 2.35
CA GLN A 179 -1.53 3.45 3.24
C GLN A 179 -0.78 3.24 4.55
N THR A 180 -0.17 4.30 5.09
CA THR A 180 0.37 4.30 6.45
C THR A 180 -0.74 4.06 7.48
N ILE A 181 -0.49 3.16 8.41
CA ILE A 181 -1.35 2.93 9.57
C ILE A 181 -0.65 3.34 10.85
N ASP A 182 -1.40 3.98 11.75
CA ASP A 182 -0.96 4.16 13.11
C ASP A 182 -0.99 2.82 13.86
N LYS A 183 -0.05 2.62 14.79
CA LYS A 183 -0.14 1.52 15.75
C LYS A 183 -1.35 1.77 16.63
N SER A 184 -2.29 0.83 16.60
CA SER A 184 -3.33 0.73 17.65
C SER A 184 -2.75 0.11 18.91
#